data_AF-A0AAD4I7J1-F1
#
_entry.id   AF-A0AAD4I7J1-F1
#
_cell.length_a   1.000
_cell.length_b   1.000
_cell.length_c   1.000
_cell.angle_alpha   90.00
_cell.angle_beta   90.00
_cell.angle_gamma   90.00
#
_symmetry.space_group_name_H-M   'P 1'
#
loop_
_entity.id
_entity.type
_entity.pdbx_description
1 polymer ?
#
loop_
_entity_poly.entity_id
_entity_poly.type
_entity_poly.pdbx_seq_one_letter_code
_entity_poly.pdbx_strand_id
1 'polypeptide(L)'
;MTDTKSVTEELPVKISSDEKNEATKRNTAESPLLRLPAELRNEIYKYALGRHVYPVPGDGRKNPRALNLVRVCRQIQQEAAFLPYSLSVLSSRMAIHLEEFVSRLSISQRNAIETIQLSEIGYAECSYSYWNGEDVSEFFHSGKLNGLQTVVIEKVCPAVWLSLEHQDQEIRKLAQVVRSWKAGITVMVRDYGDDVDLSVEC
;
A
#
# COMPACT_ATOMS: atom_id res chain seq x y z
N MET A 1 52.35 13.56 0.85
CA MET A 1 51.14 14.37 0.59
C MET A 1 50.06 13.47 0.02
N THR A 2 49.23 12.90 0.90
CA THR A 2 47.87 12.44 0.58
C THR A 2 47.13 12.40 1.91
N ASP A 3 46.42 13.49 2.22
CA ASP A 3 45.50 13.61 3.35
C ASP A 3 44.28 12.71 3.11
N THR A 4 44.16 11.67 3.92
CA THR A 4 42.97 10.83 3.99
C THR A 4 41.97 11.52 4.91
N LYS A 5 41.02 12.28 4.35
CA LYS A 5 39.90 12.84 5.11
C LYS A 5 39.00 11.70 5.62
N SER A 6 38.98 11.53 6.94
CA SER A 6 38.00 10.71 7.65
C SER A 6 36.62 11.31 7.46
N VAL A 7 35.75 10.59 6.74
CA VAL A 7 34.31 10.84 6.73
C VAL A 7 33.78 10.46 8.10
N THR A 8 33.47 11.46 8.93
CA THR A 8 32.75 11.28 10.18
C THR A 8 31.33 10.87 9.85
N GLU A 9 31.04 9.60 10.09
CA GLU A 9 29.71 9.00 10.09
C GLU A 9 28.94 9.59 11.29
N GLU A 10 28.22 10.70 11.06
CA GLU A 10 27.38 11.31 12.09
C GLU A 10 26.22 10.36 12.42
N LEU A 11 26.28 9.78 13.62
CA LEU A 11 25.20 9.00 14.20
C LEU A 11 23.91 9.83 14.28
N PRO A 12 22.73 9.23 14.05
CA PRO A 12 21.47 9.96 14.02
C PRO A 12 21.21 10.65 15.37
N VAL A 13 21.11 11.98 15.35
CA VAL A 13 20.84 12.84 16.50
C VAL A 13 19.54 12.41 17.19
N LYS A 14 19.66 11.88 18.41
CA LYS A 14 18.51 11.58 19.27
C LYS A 14 17.92 12.89 19.81
N ILE A 15 16.85 13.35 19.16
CA ILE A 15 16.05 14.50 19.62
C ILE A 15 15.52 14.23 21.03
N SER A 16 15.77 15.17 21.95
CA SER A 16 15.36 15.15 23.35
C SER A 16 13.83 15.05 23.51
N SER A 17 13.35 14.53 24.63
CA SER A 17 11.91 14.55 24.97
C SER A 17 11.34 15.97 25.03
N ASP A 18 12.15 16.93 25.46
CA ASP A 18 11.70 18.31 25.68
C ASP A 18 11.51 19.06 24.36
N GLU A 19 12.41 18.83 23.39
CA GLU A 19 12.30 19.37 22.04
C GLU A 19 11.03 18.85 21.32
N LYS A 20 10.65 17.58 21.55
CA LYS A 20 9.41 17.00 21.00
C LYS A 20 8.16 17.65 21.60
N ASN A 21 8.22 18.01 22.87
CA ASN A 21 7.11 18.67 23.56
C ASN A 21 6.92 20.10 23.08
N GLU A 22 8.01 20.85 22.89
CA GLU A 22 7.95 22.22 22.35
C GLU A 22 7.47 22.26 20.90
N ALA A 23 7.91 21.31 20.06
CA ALA A 23 7.37 21.17 18.71
C ALA A 23 5.86 20.87 18.72
N THR A 24 5.38 20.07 19.67
CA THR A 24 3.95 19.75 19.82
C THR A 24 3.15 20.99 20.20
N LYS A 25 3.60 21.76 21.20
CA LYS A 25 2.95 23.02 21.62
C LYS A 25 2.87 24.03 20.47
N ARG A 26 3.98 24.23 19.76
CA ARG A 26 4.04 25.13 18.61
C ARG A 26 3.08 24.69 17.51
N ASN A 27 3.08 23.40 17.18
CA ASN A 27 2.19 22.86 16.15
C ASN A 27 0.72 23.08 16.51
N THR A 28 0.31 22.87 17.76
CA THR A 28 -1.07 23.14 18.19
C THR A 28 -1.44 24.62 18.09
N ALA A 29 -0.53 25.53 18.44
CA ALA A 29 -0.79 26.97 18.44
C ALA A 29 -0.75 27.60 17.04
N GLU A 30 0.21 27.19 16.21
CA GLU A 30 0.55 27.86 14.97
C GLU A 30 0.03 27.14 13.72
N SER A 31 -0.18 25.82 13.76
CA SER A 31 -0.63 25.06 12.59
C SER A 31 -2.09 25.39 12.26
N PRO A 32 -2.39 25.93 11.06
CA PRO A 32 -3.76 26.13 10.62
C PRO A 32 -4.56 24.82 10.58
N LEU A 33 -3.91 23.71 10.22
CA LEU A 33 -4.54 22.39 10.14
C LEU A 33 -4.92 21.85 11.53
N LEU A 34 -4.02 21.96 12.52
CA LEU A 34 -4.28 21.39 13.85
C LEU A 34 -5.23 22.25 14.70
N ARG A 35 -5.48 23.50 14.31
CA ARG A 35 -6.50 24.37 14.91
C ARG A 35 -7.92 24.07 14.44
N LEU A 36 -8.09 23.31 13.34
CA LEU A 36 -9.42 22.91 12.88
C LEU A 36 -10.05 21.92 13.88
N PRO A 37 -11.39 21.86 14.00
CA PRO A 37 -12.08 20.77 14.69
C PRO A 37 -11.70 19.40 14.12
N ALA A 38 -11.81 18.36 14.95
CA ALA A 38 -11.36 17.01 14.59
C ALA A 38 -12.12 16.47 13.36
N GLU A 39 -13.39 16.84 13.20
CA GLU A 39 -14.23 16.44 12.07
C GLU A 39 -13.63 16.94 10.74
N LEU A 40 -13.26 18.21 10.67
CA LEU A 40 -12.68 18.79 9.45
C LEU A 40 -11.29 18.23 9.15
N ARG A 41 -10.48 17.96 10.18
CA ARG A 41 -9.19 17.30 9.98
C ARG A 41 -9.36 15.91 9.39
N ASN A 42 -10.29 15.12 9.94
CA ASN A 42 -10.56 13.77 9.45
C ASN A 42 -11.03 13.78 7.98
N GLU A 43 -11.90 14.71 7.59
CA GLU A 43 -12.29 14.85 6.18
C GLU A 43 -11.09 15.19 5.29
N ILE A 44 -10.24 16.14 5.68
CA ILE A 44 -9.01 16.46 4.95
C ILE A 44 -8.12 15.21 4.81
N TYR A 45 -7.94 14.43 5.88
CA TYR A 45 -7.12 13.22 5.82
C TYR A 45 -7.74 12.16 4.90
N LYS A 46 -9.07 12.00 4.88
CA LYS A 46 -9.73 11.08 3.94
C LYS A 46 -9.41 11.45 2.49
N TYR A 47 -9.42 12.73 2.14
CA TYR A 47 -9.05 13.19 0.80
C TYR A 47 -7.55 13.07 0.52
N ALA A 48 -6.69 13.29 1.51
CA ALA A 48 -5.24 13.29 1.33
C ALA A 48 -4.60 11.89 1.38
N LEU A 49 -5.23 10.95 2.08
CA LEU A 49 -4.68 9.61 2.34
C LEU A 49 -5.56 8.47 1.83
N GLY A 50 -6.85 8.72 1.62
CA GLY A 50 -7.79 7.76 1.08
C GLY A 50 -7.83 7.81 -0.45
N ARG A 51 -8.54 6.84 -1.03
CA ARG A 51 -8.82 6.75 -2.46
C ARG A 51 -7.55 6.82 -3.33
N HIS A 52 -6.48 6.18 -2.87
CA HIS A 52 -5.24 6.04 -3.62
C HIS A 52 -4.88 4.58 -3.85
N VAL A 53 -4.05 4.34 -4.86
CA VAL A 53 -3.38 3.05 -5.04
C VAL A 53 -1.98 3.17 -4.49
N TYR A 54 -1.72 2.46 -3.40
CA TYR A 54 -0.43 2.46 -2.72
C TYR A 54 0.39 1.26 -3.19
N PRO A 55 1.48 1.47 -3.96
CA PRO A 55 2.43 0.39 -4.20
C PRO A 55 3.07 -0.03 -2.88
N VAL A 56 3.12 -1.34 -2.63
CA VAL A 56 3.83 -1.86 -1.47
C VAL A 56 5.34 -1.56 -1.58
N PRO A 57 6.03 -1.33 -0.46
CA PRO A 57 7.48 -1.16 -0.46
C PRO A 57 8.20 -2.36 -1.08
N GLY A 58 9.27 -2.12 -1.83
CA GLY A 58 10.04 -3.16 -2.52
C GLY A 58 9.64 -3.38 -3.98
N ASP A 59 8.45 -2.93 -4.36
CA ASP A 59 7.88 -3.12 -5.70
C ASP A 59 8.50 -2.26 -6.82
N GLY A 60 9.64 -1.60 -6.55
CA GLY A 60 10.32 -0.68 -7.48
C GLY A 60 9.56 0.62 -7.80
N ARG A 61 8.27 0.70 -7.49
CA ARG A 61 7.42 1.89 -7.66
C ARG A 61 7.71 2.93 -6.57
N LYS A 62 7.66 4.22 -6.93
CA LYS A 62 7.89 5.32 -5.98
C LYS A 62 6.80 5.29 -4.92
N ASN A 63 7.21 5.29 -3.65
CA ASN A 63 6.28 5.39 -2.53
C ASN A 63 5.55 6.75 -2.62
N PRO A 64 4.21 6.77 -2.69
CA PRO A 64 3.48 8.02 -2.82
C PRO A 64 3.70 8.90 -1.60
N ARG A 65 3.97 10.18 -1.88
CA ARG A 65 4.29 11.19 -0.87
C ARG A 65 3.17 11.38 0.16
N ALA A 66 1.95 10.95 -0.16
CA ALA A 66 0.79 10.99 0.73
C ALA A 66 1.06 10.34 2.09
N LEU A 67 1.75 9.19 2.15
CA LEU A 67 2.05 8.51 3.42
C LEU A 67 3.01 9.29 4.33
N ASN A 68 3.74 10.29 3.79
CA ASN A 68 4.60 11.13 4.63
C ASN A 68 3.78 12.02 5.58
N LEU A 69 2.52 12.33 5.25
CA LEU A 69 1.64 13.10 6.12
C LEU A 69 1.47 12.44 7.49
N VAL A 70 1.34 11.10 7.52
CA VAL A 70 1.21 10.32 8.77
C VAL A 70 2.47 10.39 9.63
N ARG A 71 3.61 10.82 9.06
CA ARG A 71 4.92 10.88 9.75
C ARG A 71 5.29 12.28 10.24
N VAL A 72 4.51 13.32 9.95
CA VAL A 72 4.91 14.71 10.25
C VAL A 72 4.79 15.07 11.74
N CYS A 73 3.76 14.61 12.43
CA CYS A 73 3.61 14.81 13.86
C CYS A 73 2.78 13.69 14.51
N ARG A 74 2.90 13.56 15.84
CA ARG A 74 2.20 12.51 16.61
C ARG A 74 0.68 12.61 16.54
N GLN A 75 0.13 13.84 16.48
CA GLN A 75 -1.31 14.05 16.41
C GLN A 75 -1.88 13.51 15.09
N ILE A 76 -1.30 13.90 13.96
CA ILE A 76 -1.71 13.38 12.63
C ILE A 76 -1.50 11.87 12.57
N GLN A 77 -0.40 11.37 13.13
CA GLN A 77 -0.16 9.94 13.20
C GLN A 77 -1.29 9.19 13.94
N GLN A 78 -1.74 9.70 15.09
CA GLN A 78 -2.80 9.07 15.87
C GLN A 78 -4.17 9.14 15.17
N GLU A 79 -4.47 10.26 14.50
CA GLU A 79 -5.76 10.47 13.84
C GLU A 79 -5.87 9.74 12.50
N ALA A 80 -4.77 9.68 11.74
CA ALA A 80 -4.82 9.37 10.32
C ALA A 80 -4.08 8.09 9.91
N ALA A 81 -3.25 7.48 10.77
CA ALA A 81 -2.42 6.33 10.38
C ALA A 81 -3.22 5.10 9.92
N PHE A 82 -4.51 5.02 10.27
CA PHE A 82 -5.37 3.91 9.86
C PHE A 82 -5.94 4.11 8.45
N LEU A 83 -6.14 5.35 8.02
CA LEU A 83 -6.86 5.69 6.79
C LEU A 83 -6.22 5.13 5.50
N PRO A 84 -4.88 5.08 5.35
CA PRO A 84 -4.27 4.47 4.16
C PRO A 84 -4.59 2.98 4.00
N TYR A 85 -4.96 2.28 5.06
CA TYR A 85 -5.28 0.86 5.01
C TYR A 85 -6.76 0.62 4.76
N SER A 86 -7.63 1.44 5.36
CA SER A 86 -9.09 1.29 5.25
C SER A 86 -9.71 1.94 4.03
N LEU A 87 -9.10 3.00 3.49
CA LEU A 87 -9.71 3.81 2.42
C LEU A 87 -8.99 3.71 1.07
N SER A 88 -7.94 2.89 0.98
CA SER A 88 -7.10 2.83 -0.21
C SER A 88 -6.79 1.40 -0.63
N VAL A 89 -6.31 1.27 -1.85
CA VAL A 89 -5.99 -0.02 -2.47
C VAL A 89 -4.49 -0.26 -2.35
N LEU A 90 -4.09 -1.37 -1.74
CA LEU A 90 -2.69 -1.77 -1.73
C LEU A 90 -2.36 -2.55 -2.99
N SER A 91 -1.38 -2.10 -3.76
CA SER A 91 -0.98 -2.73 -5.01
C SER A 91 0.40 -3.36 -4.90
N SER A 92 0.58 -4.55 -5.46
CA SER A 92 1.88 -5.24 -5.54
C SER A 92 2.02 -6.01 -6.84
N ARG A 93 3.22 -6.03 -7.42
CA ARG A 93 3.56 -6.89 -8.57
C ARG A 93 4.00 -8.28 -8.15
N MET A 94 4.44 -8.44 -6.90
CA MET A 94 5.00 -9.69 -6.38
C MET A 94 4.36 -10.08 -5.04
N ALA A 95 4.15 -11.38 -4.85
CA ALA A 95 3.61 -11.93 -3.60
C ALA A 95 4.53 -11.65 -2.41
N ILE A 96 5.83 -11.85 -2.59
CA ILE A 96 6.83 -11.70 -1.52
C ILE A 96 6.85 -10.30 -0.90
N HIS A 97 6.73 -9.25 -1.73
CA HIS A 97 6.71 -7.86 -1.23
C HIS A 97 5.43 -7.54 -0.47
N LEU A 98 4.29 -8.04 -0.95
CA LEU A 98 3.04 -7.89 -0.23
C LEU A 98 3.08 -8.65 1.11
N GLU A 99 3.59 -9.88 1.11
CA GLU A 99 3.70 -10.69 2.32
C GLU A 99 4.63 -10.06 3.36
N GLU A 100 5.81 -9.61 2.94
CA GLU A 100 6.77 -8.94 3.82
C GLU A 100 6.16 -7.66 4.40
N PHE A 101 5.49 -6.86 3.56
CA PHE A 101 4.82 -5.64 4.00
C PHE A 101 3.72 -5.93 5.02
N VAL A 102 2.79 -6.84 4.70
CA VAL A 102 1.68 -7.23 5.59
C VAL A 102 2.21 -7.80 6.90
N SER A 103 3.32 -8.54 6.88
CA SER A 103 3.92 -9.12 8.09
C SER A 103 4.47 -8.07 9.05
N ARG A 104 4.79 -6.85 8.58
CA ARG A 104 5.22 -5.71 9.40
C ARG A 104 4.06 -4.89 9.96
N LEU A 105 2.84 -5.07 9.47
CA LEU A 105 1.66 -4.34 9.93
C LEU A 105 1.10 -4.90 11.23
N SER A 106 0.48 -4.03 12.03
CA SER A 106 -0.30 -4.45 13.21
C SER A 106 -1.55 -5.23 12.79
N ILE A 107 -2.09 -6.04 13.69
CA ILE A 107 -3.32 -6.83 13.43
C ILE A 107 -4.47 -5.91 12.99
N SER A 108 -4.65 -4.77 13.67
CA SER A 108 -5.69 -3.80 13.33
C SER A 108 -5.49 -3.22 11.93
N GLN A 109 -4.26 -2.89 11.53
CA GLN A 109 -3.96 -2.40 10.18
C GLN A 109 -4.23 -3.47 9.12
N ARG A 110 -3.88 -4.74 9.40
CA ARG A 110 -4.18 -5.85 8.47
C ARG A 110 -5.67 -6.05 8.27
N ASN A 111 -6.44 -6.01 9.36
CA ASN A 111 -7.88 -6.14 9.31
C ASN A 111 -8.58 -4.94 8.65
N ALA A 112 -7.90 -3.80 8.58
CA ALA A 112 -8.39 -2.62 7.87
C ALA A 112 -8.27 -2.75 6.35
N ILE A 113 -7.37 -3.60 5.85
CA ILE A 113 -7.14 -3.75 4.42
C ILE A 113 -8.33 -4.50 3.82
N GLU A 114 -9.19 -3.76 3.13
CA GLU A 114 -10.39 -4.28 2.48
C GLU A 114 -10.17 -4.61 1.01
N THR A 115 -9.23 -3.92 0.35
CA THR A 115 -8.97 -4.09 -1.08
C THR A 115 -7.47 -4.15 -1.38
N ILE A 116 -7.08 -5.14 -2.19
CA ILE A 116 -5.74 -5.22 -2.77
C ILE A 116 -5.81 -5.32 -4.30
N GLN A 117 -4.73 -4.89 -4.96
CA GLN A 117 -4.54 -4.95 -6.39
C GLN A 117 -3.30 -5.77 -6.72
N LEU A 118 -3.50 -6.85 -7.47
CA LEU A 118 -2.44 -7.68 -8.04
C LEU A 118 -2.12 -7.11 -9.42
N SER A 119 -0.96 -6.47 -9.56
CA SER A 119 -0.51 -5.83 -10.80
C SER A 119 0.47 -6.71 -11.55
N GLU A 120 0.60 -6.48 -12.86
CA GLU A 120 1.68 -7.03 -13.70
C GLU A 120 1.76 -8.57 -13.74
N ILE A 121 0.59 -9.22 -13.77
CA ILE A 121 0.47 -10.68 -13.80
C ILE A 121 0.91 -11.25 -15.16
N GLY A 122 1.78 -12.26 -15.16
CA GLY A 122 2.05 -13.10 -16.34
C GLY A 122 3.40 -12.89 -17.07
N TYR A 123 4.35 -12.14 -16.50
CA TYR A 123 5.72 -12.06 -17.03
C TYR A 123 6.54 -13.31 -16.66
N ALA A 124 6.42 -14.39 -17.43
CA ALA A 124 7.18 -15.63 -17.19
C ALA A 124 8.67 -15.56 -17.64
N GLU A 125 9.06 -14.57 -18.46
CA GLU A 125 10.39 -14.53 -19.10
C GLU A 125 11.45 -13.70 -18.35
N CYS A 126 11.06 -12.95 -17.33
CA CYS A 126 12.02 -12.27 -16.45
C CYS A 126 12.26 -13.14 -15.20
N SER A 127 13.49 -13.22 -14.74
CA SER A 127 13.95 -14.01 -13.58
C SER A 127 13.41 -13.57 -12.21
N TYR A 128 12.21 -12.98 -12.18
CA TYR A 128 11.54 -12.43 -11.00
C TYR A 128 10.14 -13.06 -10.91
N SER A 129 9.77 -13.59 -9.75
CA SER A 129 8.46 -14.25 -9.53
C SER A 129 7.33 -13.23 -9.46
N TYR A 130 6.68 -12.97 -10.60
CA TYR A 130 5.37 -12.35 -10.66
C TYR A 130 4.31 -13.31 -10.12
N TRP A 131 3.16 -12.78 -9.71
CA TRP A 131 2.04 -13.57 -9.18
C TRP A 131 1.73 -14.80 -10.07
N ASN A 132 2.04 -15.98 -9.55
CA ASN A 132 1.59 -17.25 -10.11
C ASN A 132 0.50 -17.86 -9.21
N GLY A 133 -0.17 -18.92 -9.69
CA GLY A 133 -1.27 -19.55 -8.93
C GLY A 133 -0.86 -20.13 -7.58
N GLU A 134 0.38 -20.60 -7.44
CA GLU A 134 0.91 -21.18 -6.21
C GLU A 134 1.21 -20.08 -5.17
N ASP A 135 1.90 -19.01 -5.57
CA ASP A 135 2.21 -17.85 -4.72
C ASP A 135 0.93 -17.20 -4.17
N VAL A 136 -0.08 -17.06 -5.04
CA VAL A 136 -1.40 -16.53 -4.70
C VAL A 136 -2.06 -17.44 -3.67
N SER A 137 -2.05 -18.75 -3.91
CA SER A 137 -2.64 -19.72 -3.00
C SER A 137 -1.97 -19.66 -1.62
N GLU A 138 -0.64 -19.75 -1.55
CA GLU A 138 0.10 -19.72 -0.29
C GLU A 138 -0.18 -18.43 0.51
N PHE A 139 -0.11 -17.29 -0.16
CA PHE A 139 -0.35 -15.99 0.48
C PHE A 139 -1.76 -15.90 1.07
N PHE A 140 -2.80 -16.27 0.32
CA PHE A 140 -4.17 -16.16 0.80
C PHE A 140 -4.46 -17.17 1.93
N HIS A 141 -3.95 -18.39 1.83
CA HIS A 141 -4.09 -19.40 2.89
C HIS A 141 -3.36 -19.03 4.19
N SER A 142 -2.39 -18.10 4.15
CA SER A 142 -1.72 -17.61 5.36
C SER A 142 -2.67 -16.90 6.35
N GLY A 143 -3.87 -16.49 5.92
CA GLY A 143 -4.87 -15.85 6.79
C GLY A 143 -4.46 -14.48 7.33
N LYS A 144 -3.43 -13.84 6.73
CA LYS A 144 -2.89 -12.55 7.21
C LYS A 144 -3.81 -11.35 6.93
N LEU A 145 -4.75 -11.47 5.99
CA LEU A 145 -5.66 -10.40 5.55
C LEU A 145 -7.14 -10.76 5.79
N ASN A 146 -7.53 -10.92 7.05
CA ASN A 146 -8.90 -11.32 7.40
C ASN A 146 -9.98 -10.31 6.97
N GLY A 147 -9.63 -9.02 6.97
CA GLY A 147 -10.51 -7.92 6.55
C GLY A 147 -10.72 -7.81 5.04
N LEU A 148 -9.98 -8.58 4.23
CA LEU A 148 -10.02 -8.45 2.78
C LEU A 148 -11.37 -8.85 2.20
N GLN A 149 -11.93 -7.99 1.35
CA GLN A 149 -13.23 -8.16 0.70
C GLN A 149 -13.09 -8.18 -0.82
N THR A 150 -12.14 -7.42 -1.36
CA THR A 150 -11.97 -7.23 -2.80
C THR A 150 -10.53 -7.47 -3.24
N VAL A 151 -10.37 -8.24 -4.32
CA VAL A 151 -9.10 -8.41 -5.02
C VAL A 151 -9.28 -7.91 -6.45
N VAL A 152 -8.50 -6.90 -6.81
CA VAL A 152 -8.42 -6.37 -8.17
C VAL A 152 -7.25 -7.03 -8.87
N ILE A 153 -7.49 -7.64 -10.01
CA ILE A 153 -6.48 -8.20 -10.90
C ILE A 153 -6.33 -7.24 -12.06
N GLU A 154 -5.20 -6.53 -12.10
CA GLU A 154 -4.89 -5.59 -13.17
C GLU A 154 -4.14 -6.32 -14.29
N LYS A 155 -4.69 -6.26 -15.50
CA LYS A 155 -4.03 -6.75 -16.69
C LYS A 155 -2.84 -5.86 -17.00
N VAL A 156 -1.75 -6.48 -17.44
CA VAL A 156 -0.61 -5.78 -17.99
C VAL A 156 -0.96 -5.23 -19.36
N CYS A 157 -0.39 -4.07 -19.71
CA CYS A 157 -0.28 -3.67 -21.11
C CYS A 157 0.37 -4.81 -21.88
N PRO A 158 -0.21 -5.28 -23.00
CA PRO A 158 0.39 -6.36 -23.76
C PRO A 158 1.78 -5.91 -24.23
N ALA A 159 2.83 -6.43 -23.59
CA ALA A 159 4.12 -6.48 -24.24
C ALA A 159 3.89 -7.23 -25.55
N VAL A 160 4.45 -6.72 -26.65
CA VAL A 160 4.23 -7.17 -28.05
C VAL A 160 4.43 -8.69 -28.27
N TRP A 161 4.94 -9.40 -27.26
CA TRP A 161 5.40 -10.78 -27.30
C TRP A 161 4.55 -11.79 -26.51
N LEU A 162 3.62 -11.35 -25.64
CA LEU A 162 2.69 -12.28 -24.96
C LEU A 162 1.38 -12.37 -25.76
N SER A 163 0.92 -13.58 -26.08
CA SER A 163 -0.42 -13.70 -26.66
C SER A 163 -1.47 -13.32 -25.60
N LEU A 164 -2.42 -12.46 -25.98
CA LEU A 164 -3.52 -12.04 -25.11
C LEU A 164 -4.27 -13.25 -24.50
N GLU A 165 -4.34 -14.36 -25.23
CA GLU A 165 -4.95 -15.61 -24.77
C GLU A 165 -4.24 -16.25 -23.57
N HIS A 166 -2.90 -16.26 -23.54
CA HIS A 166 -2.16 -16.79 -22.39
C HIS A 166 -2.36 -15.93 -21.14
N GLN A 167 -2.38 -14.60 -21.32
CA GLN A 167 -2.62 -13.67 -20.22
C GLN A 167 -4.02 -13.86 -19.63
N ASP A 168 -5.05 -13.98 -20.47
CA ASP A 168 -6.42 -14.23 -20.03
C ASP A 168 -6.57 -15.58 -19.32
N GLN A 169 -5.85 -16.62 -19.75
CA GLN A 169 -5.85 -17.91 -19.06
C GLN A 169 -5.25 -17.80 -17.66
N GLU A 170 -4.13 -17.12 -17.48
CA GLU A 170 -3.52 -16.92 -16.16
C GLU A 170 -4.39 -16.08 -15.24
N ILE A 171 -4.99 -15.00 -15.75
CA ILE A 171 -5.95 -14.18 -14.98
C ILE A 171 -7.14 -15.03 -14.52
N ARG A 172 -7.67 -15.91 -15.38
CA ARG A 172 -8.77 -16.81 -15.02
C ARG A 172 -8.37 -17.78 -13.92
N LYS A 173 -7.18 -18.39 -14.02
CA LYS A 173 -6.65 -19.29 -12.99
C LYS A 173 -6.51 -18.56 -11.65
N LEU A 174 -5.91 -17.37 -11.65
CA LEU A 174 -5.76 -16.57 -10.44
C LEU A 174 -7.09 -16.17 -9.83
N ALA A 175 -8.02 -15.68 -10.65
CA ALA A 175 -9.36 -15.34 -10.19
C ALA A 175 -10.07 -16.53 -9.56
N GLN A 176 -9.90 -17.74 -10.11
CA GLN A 176 -10.44 -18.96 -9.54
C GLN A 176 -9.82 -19.31 -8.18
N VAL A 177 -8.49 -19.21 -8.05
CA VAL A 177 -7.79 -19.44 -6.77
C VAL A 177 -8.32 -18.47 -5.71
N VAL A 178 -8.38 -17.17 -6.02
CA VAL A 178 -8.87 -16.14 -5.09
C VAL A 178 -10.32 -16.40 -4.67
N ARG A 179 -11.21 -16.74 -5.62
CA ARG A 179 -12.62 -17.07 -5.33
C ARG A 179 -12.77 -18.31 -4.46
N SER A 180 -11.87 -19.28 -4.58
CA SER A 180 -11.89 -20.51 -3.79
C SER A 180 -11.43 -20.30 -2.34
N TRP A 181 -10.66 -19.24 -2.08
CA TRP A 181 -10.07 -18.98 -0.78
C TRP A 181 -11.08 -18.52 0.29
N LYS A 182 -11.92 -17.53 -0.03
CA LYS A 182 -12.83 -16.91 0.93
C LYS A 182 -14.21 -16.69 0.33
N ALA A 183 -15.23 -17.24 0.98
CA ALA A 183 -16.62 -17.03 0.59
C ALA A 183 -16.99 -15.53 0.62
N GLY A 184 -17.69 -15.06 -0.41
CA GLY A 184 -18.12 -13.66 -0.53
C GLY A 184 -17.02 -12.69 -0.97
N ILE A 185 -15.82 -13.18 -1.34
CA ILE A 185 -14.79 -12.30 -1.89
C ILE A 185 -15.15 -11.82 -3.30
N THR A 186 -14.98 -10.53 -3.53
CA THR A 186 -15.17 -9.92 -4.84
C THR A 186 -13.86 -9.95 -5.60
N VAL A 187 -13.88 -10.49 -6.82
CA VAL A 187 -12.72 -10.48 -7.73
C VAL A 187 -13.05 -9.66 -8.95
N MET A 188 -12.33 -8.56 -9.14
CA MET A 188 -12.46 -7.67 -10.28
C MET A 188 -11.26 -7.85 -11.20
N VAL A 189 -11.48 -7.84 -12.51
CA VAL A 189 -10.40 -7.83 -13.51
C VAL A 189 -10.48 -6.49 -14.23
N ARG A 190 -9.33 -5.84 -14.42
CA ARG A 190 -9.25 -4.51 -15.03
C ARG A 190 -8.16 -4.43 -16.08
N ASP A 191 -8.39 -3.69 -17.15
CA ASP A 191 -7.38 -3.42 -18.17
C ASP A 191 -6.36 -2.36 -17.73
N TYR A 192 -5.16 -2.41 -18.30
CA TYR A 192 -4.08 -1.48 -17.98
C TYR A 192 -4.47 -0.03 -18.30
N GLY A 193 -4.34 0.87 -17.32
CA GLY A 193 -4.60 2.30 -17.52
C GLY A 193 -6.04 2.75 -17.26
N ASP A 194 -6.94 1.83 -16.91
CA ASP A 194 -8.23 2.20 -16.34
C ASP A 194 -8.01 2.75 -14.92
N ASP A 195 -8.37 4.01 -14.69
CA ASP A 195 -8.32 4.63 -13.36
C ASP A 195 -9.12 3.79 -12.36
N VAL A 196 -8.64 3.68 -11.12
CA VAL A 196 -9.50 3.13 -10.06
C VAL A 196 -10.60 4.14 -9.84
N ASP A 197 -11.76 3.83 -10.39
CA ASP A 197 -12.96 4.55 -10.03
C ASP A 197 -13.29 4.24 -8.57
N LEU A 198 -12.69 5.02 -7.69
CA LEU A 198 -12.92 5.01 -6.25
C LEU A 198 -14.15 5.85 -5.90
N SER A 199 -15.00 6.16 -6.88
CA SER A 199 -16.33 6.70 -6.68
C SER A 199 -17.30 5.59 -6.31
N VAL A 200 -17.11 5.01 -5.12
CA VAL A 200 -18.25 4.42 -4.42
C VAL A 200 -19.06 5.60 -3.87
N GLU A 201 -20.31 5.71 -4.32
CA GLU A 201 -21.27 6.75 -3.94
C GLU A 201 -21.33 6.89 -2.40
N CYS A 202 -21.23 8.13 -1.93
CA CYS A 202 -21.57 8.52 -0.56
C CYS A 202 -23.08 8.53 -0.36
#